data_AF-A0AB36E5S8-F1
#
_entry.id   AF-A0AB36E5S8-F1
#
_cell.length_a   1.000
_cell.length_b   1.000
_cell.length_c   1.000
_cell.angle_alpha   90.00
_cell.angle_beta   90.00
_cell.angle_gamma   90.00
#
_symmetry.space_group_name_H-M   'P 1'
#
loop_
_entity.id
_entity.type
_entity.pdbx_description
1 polymer ?
#
loop_
_entity_poly.entity_id
_entity_poly.type
_entity_poly.pdbx_seq_one_letter_code
_entity_poly.pdbx_strand_id
1 'polypeptide(L)'
;MTAKQTITFATFQELLPDSCNHPLKKQLRDKARYYGRKFLFKKQCDALVDFLNDNQTWIPLFQQNPYRFNALLATYCDKRFSATDRLNAITNNLLMLEEKMGVEFCKKLLQEKSLLLAQLTDQLGIYFNINQIDPFEGYFSINLKDNDGRSIYDASFTFLKPNKLLIASIQGPSYEEAQEAVKQATKELHGVRPMFMLMNVFRLLAEKWQCELIGIPHTSQGKYRLSARSKILFNYDEFWQENQGQLKGQYWQLPLESTRKPLEEIASKKRSMYRKRYEMLDEMSKNISNFESKHG
;
A
#
# COMPACT_ATOMS: atom_id res chain seq x y z
N MET A 1 -10.44 -22.28 -23.69
CA MET A 1 -11.44 -21.21 -23.48
C MET A 1 -11.64 -21.07 -21.98
N THR A 2 -11.06 -20.06 -21.34
CA THR A 2 -11.30 -19.76 -19.94
C THR A 2 -12.74 -19.26 -19.81
N ALA A 3 -13.55 -19.87 -18.94
CA ALA A 3 -14.94 -19.44 -18.74
C ALA A 3 -14.96 -17.97 -18.29
N LYS A 4 -15.79 -17.15 -18.94
CA LYS A 4 -15.96 -15.73 -18.62
C LYS A 4 -16.47 -15.63 -17.18
N GLN A 5 -15.66 -15.10 -16.26
CA GLN A 5 -16.08 -14.91 -14.88
C GLN A 5 -17.00 -13.70 -14.80
N THR A 6 -18.04 -13.80 -13.98
CA THR A 6 -18.97 -12.69 -13.69
C THR A 6 -18.98 -12.42 -12.20
N ILE A 7 -18.92 -11.14 -11.82
CA ILE A 7 -19.01 -10.69 -10.44
C ILE A 7 -20.23 -9.78 -10.26
N THR A 8 -20.82 -9.82 -9.07
CA THR A 8 -21.85 -8.88 -8.62
C THR A 8 -21.37 -8.16 -7.37
N PHE A 9 -22.03 -7.06 -7.01
CA PHE A 9 -21.65 -6.32 -5.81
C PHE A 9 -21.96 -7.16 -4.56
N ALA A 10 -20.93 -7.42 -3.75
CA ALA A 10 -21.04 -8.28 -2.57
C ALA A 10 -22.25 -7.96 -1.70
N THR A 11 -22.98 -9.00 -1.32
CA THR A 11 -24.09 -8.98 -0.36
C THR A 11 -23.59 -8.62 1.04
N PHE A 12 -24.53 -8.29 1.94
CA PHE A 12 -24.19 -8.05 3.34
C PHE A 12 -23.47 -9.25 3.97
N GLN A 13 -23.94 -10.47 3.65
CA GLN A 13 -23.41 -11.70 4.23
C GLN A 13 -22.01 -12.03 3.71
N GLU A 14 -21.72 -11.75 2.44
CA GLU A 14 -20.36 -11.92 1.88
C GLU A 14 -19.39 -10.87 2.43
N LEU A 15 -19.84 -9.63 2.62
CA LEU A 15 -19.01 -8.53 3.11
C LEU A 15 -18.70 -8.67 4.61
N LEU A 16 -19.62 -9.19 5.42
CA LEU A 16 -19.46 -9.42 6.87
C LEU A 16 -19.99 -10.82 7.26
N PRO A 17 -19.27 -11.92 6.94
CA PRO A 17 -19.73 -13.28 7.20
C PRO A 17 -19.98 -13.55 8.70
N ASP A 18 -19.12 -13.01 9.56
CA ASP A 18 -19.20 -13.19 11.02
C ASP A 18 -20.15 -12.23 11.73
N SER A 19 -20.96 -11.46 10.97
CA SER A 19 -21.85 -10.46 11.57
C SER A 19 -22.82 -11.08 12.58
N CYS A 20 -23.29 -12.31 12.34
CA CYS A 20 -24.19 -13.04 13.23
C CYS A 20 -23.62 -13.29 14.64
N ASN A 21 -22.29 -13.27 14.80
CA ASN A 21 -21.61 -13.49 16.07
C ASN A 21 -21.48 -12.21 16.92
N HIS A 22 -21.83 -11.05 16.36
CA HIS A 22 -21.78 -9.78 17.08
C HIS A 22 -23.04 -9.51 17.92
N PRO A 23 -22.98 -8.64 18.95
CA PRO A 23 -24.19 -8.20 19.66
C PRO A 23 -25.23 -7.61 18.70
N LEU A 24 -26.52 -7.88 18.93
CA LEU A 24 -27.62 -7.47 18.04
C LEU A 24 -27.58 -5.99 17.64
N LYS A 25 -27.26 -5.10 18.58
CA LYS A 25 -27.12 -3.65 18.30
C LYS A 25 -26.04 -3.36 17.24
N LYS A 26 -24.92 -4.08 17.28
CA LYS A 26 -23.85 -3.95 16.28
C LYS A 26 -24.32 -4.52 14.94
N GLN A 27 -24.97 -5.68 14.94
CA GLN A 27 -25.52 -6.28 13.70
C GLN A 27 -26.48 -5.34 12.99
N LEU A 28 -27.46 -4.78 13.71
CA LEU A 28 -28.46 -3.86 13.16
C LEU A 28 -27.81 -2.60 12.59
N ARG A 29 -26.83 -2.04 13.31
CA ARG A 29 -26.08 -0.87 12.84
C ARG A 29 -25.28 -1.17 11.57
N ASP A 30 -24.62 -2.32 11.50
CA ASP A 30 -23.79 -2.68 10.35
C ASP A 30 -24.66 -3.00 9.13
N LYS A 31 -25.81 -3.68 9.32
CA LYS A 31 -26.85 -3.86 8.28
C LYS A 31 -27.37 -2.53 7.77
N ALA A 32 -27.81 -1.64 8.66
CA ALA A 32 -28.33 -0.32 8.30
C ALA A 32 -27.30 0.50 7.52
N ARG A 33 -26.03 0.48 7.95
CA ARG A 33 -24.94 1.15 7.24
C ARG A 33 -24.70 0.57 5.85
N TYR A 34 -24.63 -0.75 5.74
CA TYR A 34 -24.41 -1.42 4.45
C TYR A 34 -25.56 -1.10 3.47
N TYR A 35 -26.80 -1.37 3.85
CA TYR A 35 -27.94 -1.16 2.95
C TYR A 35 -28.16 0.32 2.63
N GLY A 36 -28.01 1.21 3.63
CA GLY A 36 -28.12 2.65 3.41
C GLY A 36 -27.05 3.18 2.45
N ARG A 37 -25.79 2.76 2.60
CA ARG A 37 -24.70 3.17 1.70
C ARG A 37 -24.83 2.53 0.32
N LYS A 38 -25.20 1.26 0.23
CA LYS A 38 -25.42 0.58 -1.06
C LYS A 38 -26.55 1.23 -1.86
N PHE A 39 -27.61 1.66 -1.18
CA PHE A 39 -28.69 2.44 -1.79
C PHE A 39 -28.19 3.83 -2.23
N LEU A 40 -27.55 4.59 -1.33
CA LEU A 40 -27.07 5.94 -1.62
C LEU A 40 -26.03 5.99 -2.75
N PHE A 41 -25.18 4.97 -2.86
CA PHE A 41 -24.09 4.89 -3.83
C PHE A 41 -24.36 3.84 -4.92
N LYS A 42 -25.63 3.53 -5.21
CA LYS A 42 -26.02 2.50 -6.18
C LYS A 42 -25.32 2.66 -7.52
N LYS A 43 -25.32 3.87 -8.09
CA LYS A 43 -24.67 4.18 -9.37
C LYS A 43 -23.18 3.80 -9.37
N GLN A 44 -22.48 4.08 -8.27
CA GLN A 44 -21.06 3.75 -8.14
C GLN A 44 -20.83 2.26 -7.93
N CYS A 45 -21.71 1.59 -7.18
CA CYS A 45 -21.67 0.13 -7.02
C CYS A 45 -21.84 -0.57 -8.37
N ASP A 46 -22.84 -0.16 -9.16
CA ASP A 46 -23.11 -0.71 -10.49
C ASP A 46 -21.92 -0.45 -11.42
N ALA A 47 -21.39 0.79 -11.45
CA ALA A 47 -20.22 1.12 -12.26
C ALA A 47 -18.94 0.35 -11.87
N LEU A 48 -18.72 0.04 -10.58
CA LEU A 48 -17.61 -0.82 -10.16
C LEU A 48 -17.79 -2.26 -10.65
N VAL A 49 -19.02 -2.78 -10.58
CA VAL A 49 -19.34 -4.13 -11.06
C VAL A 49 -19.14 -4.23 -12.57
N ASP A 50 -19.65 -3.24 -13.33
CA ASP A 50 -19.46 -3.17 -14.78
C ASP A 50 -17.96 -3.14 -15.12
N PHE A 51 -17.20 -2.25 -14.46
CA PHE A 51 -15.75 -2.18 -14.60
C PHE A 51 -15.05 -3.53 -14.35
N LEU A 52 -15.41 -4.26 -13.29
CA LEU A 52 -14.78 -5.55 -12.98
C LEU A 52 -15.16 -6.65 -13.97
N ASN A 53 -16.39 -6.63 -14.50
CA ASN A 53 -16.82 -7.58 -15.52
C ASN A 53 -16.16 -7.31 -16.88
N ASP A 54 -15.83 -6.05 -17.17
CA ASP A 54 -15.04 -5.64 -18.34
C ASP A 54 -13.54 -5.93 -18.16
N ASN A 55 -13.02 -5.82 -16.92
CA ASN A 55 -11.60 -6.01 -16.56
C ASN A 55 -11.41 -7.25 -15.68
N GLN A 56 -11.64 -8.44 -16.26
CA GLN A 56 -11.78 -9.70 -15.51
C GLN A 56 -10.53 -10.12 -14.72
N THR A 57 -9.35 -9.60 -15.08
CA THR A 57 -8.10 -9.80 -14.33
C THR A 57 -8.29 -9.55 -12.84
N TRP A 58 -9.10 -8.55 -12.46
CA TRP A 58 -9.24 -8.12 -11.07
C TRP A 58 -10.42 -8.74 -10.31
N ILE A 59 -11.27 -9.55 -10.96
CA ILE A 59 -12.37 -10.27 -10.28
C ILE A 59 -11.86 -11.08 -9.07
N PRO A 60 -10.76 -11.86 -9.15
CA PRO A 60 -10.24 -12.62 -8.02
C PRO A 60 -9.89 -11.74 -6.81
N LEU A 61 -9.47 -10.49 -7.00
CA LEU A 61 -9.10 -9.58 -5.90
C LEU A 61 -10.28 -9.36 -4.95
N PHE A 62 -11.49 -9.24 -5.51
CA PHE A 62 -12.73 -8.99 -4.77
C PHE A 62 -13.42 -10.28 -4.32
N GLN A 63 -13.29 -11.37 -5.08
CA GLN A 63 -13.83 -12.68 -4.66
C GLN A 63 -13.07 -13.26 -3.47
N GLN A 64 -11.73 -13.14 -3.47
CA GLN A 64 -10.89 -13.60 -2.35
C GLN A 64 -11.16 -12.81 -1.06
N ASN A 65 -11.57 -11.54 -1.18
CA ASN A 65 -11.95 -10.72 -0.04
C ASN A 65 -13.09 -9.74 -0.40
N PRO A 66 -14.36 -10.17 -0.23
CA PRO A 66 -15.52 -9.33 -0.54
C PRO A 66 -15.59 -8.05 0.30
N TYR A 67 -14.88 -7.98 1.42
CA TYR A 67 -14.80 -6.76 2.24
C TYR A 67 -14.19 -5.57 1.48
N ARG A 68 -13.44 -5.81 0.38
CA ARG A 68 -12.94 -4.74 -0.50
C ARG A 68 -14.02 -3.86 -1.09
N PHE A 69 -15.22 -4.40 -1.35
CA PHE A 69 -16.36 -3.58 -1.80
C PHE A 69 -16.74 -2.49 -0.78
N ASN A 70 -16.46 -2.71 0.51
CA ASN A 70 -16.72 -1.72 1.54
C ASN A 70 -15.84 -0.47 1.37
N ALA A 71 -14.69 -0.56 0.70
CA ALA A 71 -13.86 0.61 0.43
C ALA A 71 -14.60 1.64 -0.45
N LEU A 72 -15.39 1.17 -1.42
CA LEU A 72 -16.26 2.06 -2.19
C LEU A 72 -17.38 2.67 -1.33
N LEU A 73 -17.99 1.86 -0.45
CA LEU A 73 -19.12 2.29 0.38
C LEU A 73 -18.71 3.26 1.49
N ALA A 74 -17.50 3.13 2.02
CA ALA A 74 -17.08 3.80 3.24
C ALA A 74 -15.93 4.79 3.00
N THR A 75 -14.75 4.27 2.68
CA THR A 75 -13.48 5.00 2.64
C THR A 75 -12.45 4.26 1.79
N TYR A 76 -11.64 4.97 1.01
CA TYR A 76 -10.51 4.38 0.28
C TYR A 76 -9.33 5.36 0.25
N CYS A 77 -8.25 5.02 0.95
CA CYS A 77 -6.99 5.75 1.16
C CYS A 77 -7.13 7.13 1.84
N ASP A 78 -8.00 7.98 1.30
CA ASP A 78 -8.25 9.34 1.75
C ASP A 78 -9.71 9.47 2.23
N LYS A 79 -9.90 9.88 3.49
CA LYS A 79 -11.24 10.04 4.07
C LYS A 79 -12.05 11.18 3.44
N ARG A 80 -11.41 12.07 2.68
CA ARG A 80 -12.05 13.20 1.98
C ARG A 80 -12.74 12.77 0.70
N PHE A 81 -12.43 11.58 0.17
CA PHE A 81 -12.99 11.11 -1.10
C PHE A 81 -14.51 10.89 -1.01
N SER A 82 -15.23 11.50 -1.95
CA SER A 82 -16.63 11.16 -2.23
C SER A 82 -16.74 9.74 -2.78
N ALA A 83 -17.96 9.19 -2.88
CA ALA A 83 -18.14 7.86 -3.49
C ALA A 83 -17.63 7.81 -4.94
N THR A 84 -17.76 8.91 -5.69
CA THR A 84 -17.22 9.03 -7.05
C THR A 84 -15.69 9.06 -7.05
N ASP A 85 -15.07 9.80 -6.12
CA ASP A 85 -13.60 9.82 -6.00
C ASP A 85 -13.06 8.44 -5.62
N ARG A 86 -13.74 7.72 -4.73
CA ARG A 86 -13.38 6.34 -4.35
C ARG A 86 -13.47 5.38 -5.53
N LEU A 87 -14.56 5.46 -6.31
CA LEU A 87 -14.69 4.66 -7.54
C LEU A 87 -13.54 4.96 -8.52
N ASN A 88 -13.28 6.24 -8.77
CA ASN A 88 -12.22 6.68 -9.68
C ASN A 88 -10.84 6.23 -9.19
N ALA A 89 -10.54 6.37 -7.91
CA ALA A 89 -9.28 5.94 -7.32
C ALA A 89 -9.11 4.42 -7.39
N ILE A 90 -10.14 3.65 -7.05
CA ILE A 90 -10.11 2.17 -7.12
C ILE A 90 -9.87 1.70 -8.55
N THR A 91 -10.68 2.16 -9.50
CA THR A 91 -10.59 1.71 -10.91
C THR A 91 -9.27 2.15 -11.55
N ASN A 92 -8.85 3.40 -11.33
CA ASN A 92 -7.56 3.90 -11.78
C ASN A 92 -6.40 3.09 -11.19
N ASN A 93 -6.45 2.76 -9.90
CA ASN A 93 -5.41 1.97 -9.25
C ASN A 93 -5.21 0.59 -9.87
N LEU A 94 -6.31 -0.08 -10.27
CA LEU A 94 -6.25 -1.40 -10.89
C LEU A 94 -5.73 -1.31 -12.34
N LEU A 95 -6.24 -0.35 -13.12
CA LEU A 95 -5.79 -0.12 -14.49
C LEU A 95 -4.31 0.28 -14.55
N MET A 96 -3.89 1.20 -13.69
CA MET A 96 -2.50 1.68 -13.66
C MET A 96 -1.53 0.59 -13.24
N LEU A 97 -1.91 -0.29 -12.31
CA LEU A 97 -1.05 -1.41 -11.97
C LEU A 97 -0.90 -2.39 -13.13
N GLU A 98 -2.00 -2.71 -13.82
CA GLU A 98 -1.99 -3.58 -15.00
C GLU A 98 -1.19 -2.97 -16.15
N GLU A 99 -1.31 -1.66 -16.38
CA GLU A 99 -0.53 -0.91 -17.39
C GLU A 99 0.97 -0.93 -17.08
N LYS A 100 1.35 -0.71 -15.81
CA LYS A 100 2.75 -0.55 -15.41
C LYS A 100 3.49 -1.87 -15.23
N MET A 101 2.79 -2.91 -14.80
CA MET A 101 3.39 -4.19 -14.43
C MET A 101 3.00 -5.35 -15.36
N GLY A 102 2.03 -5.15 -16.25
CA GLY A 102 1.53 -6.20 -17.13
C GLY A 102 0.50 -7.14 -16.47
N VAL A 103 -0.32 -7.77 -17.31
CA VAL A 103 -1.39 -8.69 -16.89
C VAL A 103 -0.84 -9.94 -16.19
N GLU A 104 0.28 -10.49 -16.66
CA GLU A 104 0.85 -11.71 -16.11
C GLU A 104 1.41 -11.49 -14.69
N PHE A 105 2.03 -10.34 -14.43
CA PHE A 105 2.35 -9.93 -13.06
C PHE A 105 1.10 -9.90 -12.18
N CYS A 106 0.04 -9.23 -12.64
CA CYS A 106 -1.17 -9.06 -11.86
C CYS A 106 -1.83 -10.40 -11.52
N LYS A 107 -1.89 -11.34 -12.48
CA LYS A 107 -2.37 -12.71 -12.23
C LYS A 107 -1.50 -13.44 -11.21
N LYS A 108 -0.17 -13.37 -11.35
CA LYS A 108 0.76 -14.00 -10.41
C LYS A 108 0.60 -13.42 -9.00
N LEU A 109 0.47 -12.09 -8.90
CA LEU A 109 0.22 -11.40 -7.63
C LEU A 109 -1.12 -11.83 -7.00
N LEU A 110 -2.17 -12.02 -7.78
CA LEU A 110 -3.47 -12.50 -7.29
C LEU A 110 -3.44 -13.94 -6.80
N GLN A 111 -2.56 -14.77 -7.37
CA GLN A 111 -2.36 -16.16 -6.94
C GLN A 111 -1.48 -16.25 -5.69
N GLU A 112 -0.32 -15.60 -5.69
CA GLU A 112 0.70 -15.72 -4.64
C GLU A 112 0.51 -14.72 -3.49
N LYS A 113 -0.28 -13.65 -3.71
CA LYS A 113 -0.58 -12.54 -2.77
C LYS A 113 0.62 -11.70 -2.33
N SER A 114 1.84 -12.19 -2.47
CA SER A 114 3.10 -11.57 -2.05
C SER A 114 4.22 -12.02 -2.98
N LEU A 115 4.88 -11.08 -3.65
CA LEU A 115 5.97 -11.32 -4.58
C LEU A 115 7.24 -10.62 -4.11
N LEU A 116 8.37 -11.33 -4.08
CA LEU A 116 9.67 -10.74 -3.78
C LEU A 116 10.10 -9.82 -4.94
N LEU A 117 10.29 -8.53 -4.64
CA LEU A 117 10.81 -7.54 -5.60
C LEU A 117 12.33 -7.46 -5.56
N ALA A 118 12.91 -7.47 -4.35
CA ALA A 118 14.35 -7.37 -4.17
C ALA A 118 14.78 -8.01 -2.85
N GLN A 119 15.78 -8.88 -2.93
CA GLN A 119 16.53 -9.28 -1.75
C GLN A 119 17.46 -8.12 -1.36
N LEU A 120 17.48 -7.73 -0.08
CA LEU A 120 18.34 -6.65 0.44
C LEU A 120 19.59 -7.21 1.13
N THR A 121 19.39 -8.21 1.98
CA THR A 121 20.45 -8.93 2.69
C THR A 121 20.08 -10.41 2.76
N ASP A 122 20.92 -11.25 3.33
CA ASP A 122 20.58 -12.65 3.58
C ASP A 122 19.36 -12.84 4.48
N GLN A 123 18.90 -11.80 5.20
CA GLN A 123 17.80 -11.87 6.18
C GLN A 123 16.60 -11.02 5.81
N LEU A 124 16.71 -10.07 4.87
CA LEU A 124 15.69 -9.07 4.59
C LEU A 124 15.37 -8.98 3.10
N GLY A 125 14.08 -8.88 2.79
CA GLY A 125 13.57 -8.70 1.43
C GLY A 125 12.45 -7.67 1.34
N ILE A 126 12.33 -7.04 0.18
CA ILE A 126 11.23 -6.16 -0.21
C ILE A 126 10.22 -6.94 -1.02
N TYR A 127 8.95 -6.85 -0.62
CA TYR A 127 7.84 -7.59 -1.23
C TYR A 127 6.77 -6.63 -1.75
N PHE A 128 6.23 -6.95 -2.93
CA PHE A 128 4.99 -6.39 -3.44
C PHE A 128 3.83 -7.29 -3.00
N ASN A 129 2.84 -6.74 -2.33
CA ASN A 129 1.75 -7.53 -1.74
C ASN A 129 0.38 -7.02 -2.19
N ILE A 130 -0.58 -7.93 -2.20
CA ILE A 130 -1.97 -7.57 -2.00
C ILE A 130 -2.13 -7.22 -0.52
N ASN A 131 -2.55 -5.99 -0.22
CA ASN A 131 -2.76 -5.52 1.14
C ASN A 131 -3.91 -6.33 1.79
N GLN A 132 -3.57 -7.16 2.78
CA GLN A 132 -4.51 -7.95 3.57
C GLN A 132 -4.91 -7.28 4.89
N ILE A 133 -4.24 -6.18 5.27
CA ILE A 133 -4.45 -5.52 6.57
C ILE A 133 -5.78 -4.77 6.55
N ASP A 134 -5.96 -3.85 5.60
CA ASP A 134 -7.22 -3.13 5.47
C ASP A 134 -7.41 -2.49 4.08
N PRO A 135 -8.50 -2.82 3.36
CA PRO A 135 -8.77 -2.23 2.06
C PRO A 135 -9.03 -0.72 2.08
N PHE A 136 -9.31 -0.11 3.24
CA PHE A 136 -9.47 1.33 3.37
C PHE A 136 -8.16 2.10 3.23
N GLU A 137 -7.02 1.44 3.31
CA GLU A 137 -5.70 2.07 3.13
C GLU A 137 -5.12 1.80 1.73
N GLY A 138 -5.81 1.03 0.90
CA GLY A 138 -5.34 0.65 -0.43
C GLY A 138 -5.34 -0.85 -0.61
N TYR A 139 -5.18 -1.30 -1.85
CA TYR A 139 -5.25 -2.73 -2.18
C TYR A 139 -3.88 -3.38 -2.33
N PHE A 140 -2.83 -2.58 -2.46
CA PHE A 140 -1.46 -3.03 -2.63
C PHE A 140 -0.58 -2.42 -1.55
N SER A 141 0.49 -3.13 -1.19
CA SER A 141 1.50 -2.62 -0.26
C SER A 141 2.90 -3.08 -0.63
N ILE A 142 3.89 -2.25 -0.26
CA ILE A 142 5.29 -2.64 -0.24
C ILE A 142 5.65 -2.97 1.21
N ASN A 143 6.22 -4.15 1.41
CA ASN A 143 6.55 -4.65 2.73
C ASN A 143 8.02 -5.03 2.82
N LEU A 144 8.66 -4.66 3.93
CA LEU A 144 9.95 -5.19 4.33
C LEU A 144 9.71 -6.37 5.25
N LYS A 145 10.14 -7.57 4.83
CA LYS A 145 10.03 -8.81 5.63
C LYS A 145 11.40 -9.33 6.00
N ASP A 146 11.44 -10.05 7.11
CA ASP A 146 12.52 -11.00 7.34
C ASP A 146 12.26 -12.35 6.64
N ASN A 147 13.26 -13.24 6.67
CA ASN A 147 13.16 -14.58 6.09
C ASN A 147 12.10 -15.47 6.74
N ASP A 148 11.70 -15.18 7.99
CA ASP A 148 10.63 -15.90 8.68
C ASP A 148 9.24 -15.42 8.20
N GLY A 149 9.20 -14.47 7.26
CA GLY A 149 7.99 -13.86 6.74
C GLY A 149 7.38 -12.82 7.68
N ARG A 150 8.07 -12.43 8.76
CA ARG A 150 7.59 -11.41 9.69
C ARG A 150 7.73 -10.04 9.05
N SER A 151 6.63 -9.31 9.04
CA SER A 151 6.59 -7.92 8.55
C SER A 151 7.33 -7.00 9.51
N ILE A 152 8.40 -6.38 9.04
CA ILE A 152 9.15 -5.35 9.77
C ILE A 152 8.46 -3.99 9.60
N TYR A 153 8.09 -3.62 8.38
CA TYR A 153 7.29 -2.44 8.07
C TYR A 153 6.48 -2.68 6.80
N ASP A 154 5.23 -2.23 6.80
CA ASP A 154 4.33 -2.24 5.64
C ASP A 154 3.98 -0.81 5.23
N ALA A 155 3.85 -0.59 3.93
CA ALA A 155 3.34 0.66 3.41
C ALA A 155 2.35 0.42 2.27
N SER A 156 1.10 0.76 2.52
CA SER A 156 0.04 0.66 1.51
C SER A 156 0.05 1.84 0.57
N PHE A 157 -0.35 1.61 -0.67
CA PHE A 157 -0.38 2.65 -1.69
C PHE A 157 -1.56 2.51 -2.66
N THR A 158 -1.80 3.57 -3.41
CA THR A 158 -2.75 3.61 -4.52
C THR A 158 -2.28 4.55 -5.63
N PHE A 159 -2.63 4.26 -6.89
CA PHE A 159 -2.44 5.21 -7.99
C PHE A 159 -3.62 6.16 -8.11
N LEU A 160 -3.34 7.46 -8.15
CA LEU A 160 -4.33 8.51 -8.40
C LEU A 160 -4.06 9.23 -9.72
N LYS A 161 -5.10 9.78 -10.33
CA LYS A 161 -4.97 10.63 -11.53
C LYS A 161 -4.26 11.96 -11.21
N PRO A 162 -3.55 12.59 -12.17
CA PRO A 162 -3.27 12.07 -13.53
C PRO A 162 -2.19 10.98 -13.57
N ASN A 163 -1.13 11.05 -12.75
CA ASN A 163 -0.14 9.98 -12.61
C ASN A 163 0.59 10.11 -11.26
N LYS A 164 -0.10 9.79 -10.16
CA LYS A 164 0.40 9.97 -8.79
C LYS A 164 0.47 8.63 -8.07
N LEU A 165 1.54 8.41 -7.31
CA LEU A 165 1.69 7.27 -6.42
C LEU A 165 1.50 7.77 -4.98
N LEU A 166 0.33 7.47 -4.40
CA LEU A 166 0.00 7.86 -3.03
C LEU A 166 0.39 6.78 -2.05
N ILE A 167 1.32 7.08 -1.13
CA ILE A 167 1.54 6.29 0.08
C ILE A 167 0.42 6.64 1.08
N ALA A 168 -0.47 5.68 1.30
CA ALA A 168 -1.71 5.86 2.04
C ALA A 168 -1.64 5.37 3.50
N SER A 169 -0.69 4.50 3.81
CA SER A 169 -0.29 4.20 5.19
C SER A 169 1.14 3.67 5.24
N ILE A 170 1.75 3.79 6.41
CA ILE A 170 3.02 3.18 6.84
C ILE A 170 2.80 2.64 8.25
N GLN A 171 3.06 1.35 8.45
CA GLN A 171 2.81 0.65 9.70
C GLN A 171 4.03 -0.17 10.09
N GLY A 172 4.46 0.02 11.33
CA GLY A 172 5.48 -0.82 11.96
C GLY A 172 4.90 -2.12 12.50
N PRO A 173 5.75 -2.99 13.09
CA PRO A 173 5.31 -4.26 13.62
C PRO A 173 4.51 -4.05 14.93
N SER A 174 3.55 -4.94 15.18
CA SER A 174 2.67 -4.88 16.37
C SER A 174 2.79 -6.12 17.29
N TYR A 175 3.82 -6.94 17.10
CA TYR A 175 4.11 -8.12 17.93
C TYR A 175 5.06 -7.79 19.09
N GLU A 176 5.22 -8.72 20.05
CA GLU A 176 5.94 -8.50 21.31
C GLU A 176 7.40 -8.07 21.09
N GLU A 177 8.10 -8.70 20.15
CA GLU A 177 9.51 -8.41 19.81
C GLU A 177 9.68 -7.30 18.75
N ALA A 178 8.65 -6.48 18.50
CA ALA A 178 8.66 -5.46 17.43
C ALA A 178 9.86 -4.51 17.50
N GLN A 179 10.22 -4.04 18.70
CA GLN A 179 11.33 -3.09 18.88
C GLN A 179 12.68 -3.70 18.51
N GLU A 180 12.96 -4.93 18.96
CA GLU A 180 14.21 -5.61 18.65
C GLU A 180 14.29 -6.03 17.18
N ALA A 181 13.16 -6.45 16.58
CA ALA A 181 13.11 -6.71 15.15
C ALA A 181 13.44 -5.47 14.31
N VAL A 182 12.89 -4.30 14.66
CA VAL A 182 13.20 -3.02 13.97
C VAL A 182 14.66 -2.63 14.17
N LYS A 183 15.22 -2.83 15.35
CA LYS A 183 16.64 -2.54 15.66
C LYS A 183 17.57 -3.45 14.87
N GLN A 184 17.29 -4.75 14.84
CA GLN A 184 18.07 -5.72 14.06
C GLN A 184 17.97 -5.39 12.58
N ALA A 185 16.78 -5.13 12.05
CA ALA A 185 16.61 -4.72 10.66
C ALA A 185 17.38 -3.45 10.34
N THR A 186 17.39 -2.45 11.23
CA THR A 186 18.20 -1.23 11.05
C THR A 186 19.69 -1.53 10.94
N LYS A 187 20.20 -2.51 11.70
CA LYS A 187 21.60 -2.94 11.63
C LYS A 187 21.90 -3.62 10.28
N GLU A 188 21.04 -4.55 9.86
CA GLU A 188 21.15 -5.26 8.58
C GLU A 188 21.10 -4.28 7.40
N LEU A 189 20.21 -3.29 7.46
CA LEU A 189 20.09 -2.23 6.46
C LEU A 189 21.20 -1.16 6.56
N HIS A 190 22.34 -1.50 7.17
CA HIS A 190 23.49 -0.62 7.32
C HIS A 190 23.11 0.75 7.87
N GLY A 191 22.30 0.77 8.94
CA GLY A 191 21.86 1.98 9.62
C GLY A 191 20.78 2.79 8.89
N VAL A 192 20.15 2.26 7.84
CA VAL A 192 18.92 2.83 7.27
C VAL A 192 17.73 2.35 8.10
N ARG A 193 16.89 3.28 8.57
CA ARG A 193 15.67 2.91 9.31
C ARG A 193 14.71 2.15 8.37
N PRO A 194 14.09 1.05 8.80
CA PRO A 194 13.16 0.26 7.97
C PRO A 194 12.11 1.06 7.20
N MET A 195 11.41 2.00 7.86
CA MET A 195 10.44 2.89 7.20
C MET A 195 11.06 3.80 6.13
N PHE A 196 12.32 4.22 6.28
CA PHE A 196 13.06 4.98 5.27
C PHE A 196 13.53 4.09 4.12
N MET A 197 13.72 2.78 4.36
CA MET A 197 13.99 1.85 3.28
C MET A 197 12.79 1.76 2.33
N LEU A 198 11.57 1.67 2.87
CA LEU A 198 10.35 1.72 2.05
C LEU A 198 10.27 3.01 1.23
N MET A 199 10.71 4.15 1.78
CA MET A 199 10.78 5.40 1.03
C MET A 199 11.75 5.35 -0.15
N ASN A 200 12.91 4.72 0.01
CA ASN A 200 13.83 4.52 -1.12
C ASN A 200 13.20 3.64 -2.20
N VAL A 201 12.44 2.60 -1.81
CA VAL A 201 11.68 1.77 -2.77
C VAL A 201 10.63 2.60 -3.51
N PHE A 202 9.80 3.38 -2.80
CA PHE A 202 8.76 4.19 -3.43
C PHE A 202 9.30 5.27 -4.36
N ARG A 203 10.46 5.86 -4.03
CA ARG A 203 11.14 6.82 -4.92
C ARG A 203 11.55 6.16 -6.24
N LEU A 204 12.16 4.98 -6.16
CA LEU A 204 12.54 4.20 -7.34
C LEU A 204 11.32 3.80 -8.18
N LEU A 205 10.28 3.27 -7.53
CA LEU A 205 9.03 2.89 -8.22
C LEU A 205 8.36 4.10 -8.85
N ALA A 206 8.27 5.24 -8.15
CA ALA A 206 7.69 6.46 -8.70
C ALA A 206 8.50 7.01 -9.88
N GLU A 207 9.83 6.96 -9.82
CA GLU A 207 10.70 7.33 -10.96
C GLU A 207 10.44 6.44 -12.17
N LYS A 208 10.44 5.12 -11.98
CA LYS A 208 10.20 4.13 -13.04
C LYS A 208 8.82 4.27 -13.67
N TRP A 209 7.80 4.42 -12.84
CA TRP A 209 6.41 4.59 -13.27
C TRP A 209 6.06 6.01 -13.70
N GLN A 210 7.05 6.92 -13.67
CA GLN A 210 6.91 8.33 -14.01
C GLN A 210 5.82 9.04 -13.19
N CYS A 211 5.62 8.59 -11.96
CA CYS A 211 4.61 9.10 -11.05
C CYS A 211 5.16 10.25 -10.18
N GLU A 212 4.31 11.21 -9.87
CA GLU A 212 4.53 12.08 -8.72
C GLU A 212 4.35 11.26 -7.43
N LEU A 213 5.39 11.20 -6.59
CA LEU A 213 5.30 10.53 -5.30
C LEU A 213 4.67 11.44 -4.25
N ILE A 214 3.57 10.99 -3.64
CA ILE A 214 2.84 11.77 -2.65
C ILE A 214 2.53 10.96 -1.38
N GLY A 215 2.50 11.64 -0.24
CA GLY A 215 2.17 11.10 1.07
C GLY A 215 0.84 11.65 1.61
N ILE A 216 0.03 10.79 2.23
CA ILE A 216 -1.24 11.18 2.86
C ILE A 216 -0.98 12.04 4.11
N PRO A 217 -1.64 13.20 4.28
CA PRO A 217 -1.58 13.94 5.54
C PRO A 217 -2.11 13.11 6.70
N HIS A 218 -1.53 13.27 7.90
CA HIS A 218 -1.88 12.47 9.07
C HIS A 218 -3.38 12.46 9.37
N THR A 219 -4.02 13.64 9.29
CA THR A 219 -5.44 13.78 9.58
C THR A 219 -6.36 13.22 8.49
N SER A 220 -5.86 12.96 7.29
CA SER A 220 -6.68 12.58 6.12
C SER A 220 -6.71 11.07 5.86
N GLN A 221 -5.99 10.28 6.65
CA GLN A 221 -5.97 8.83 6.51
C GLN A 221 -7.34 8.19 6.61
N GLY A 222 -7.54 7.12 5.85
CA GLY A 222 -8.79 6.37 5.84
C GLY A 222 -9.21 5.82 7.21
N LYS A 223 -8.25 5.57 8.11
CA LYS A 223 -8.48 5.10 9.48
C LYS A 223 -8.38 6.16 10.56
N TYR A 224 -8.10 7.42 10.22
CA TYR A 224 -7.97 8.46 11.23
C TYR A 224 -9.29 8.59 12.02
N ARG A 225 -9.26 8.20 13.29
CA ARG A 225 -10.36 8.38 14.24
C ARG A 225 -9.92 9.40 15.29
N LEU A 226 -10.68 10.49 15.42
CA LEU A 226 -10.47 11.51 16.46
C LEU A 226 -10.40 10.89 17.86
N SER A 227 -11.17 9.83 18.12
CA SER A 227 -11.20 9.11 19.39
C SER A 227 -9.96 8.24 19.67
N ALA A 228 -9.06 8.05 18.70
CA ALA A 228 -7.85 7.24 18.83
C ALA A 228 -6.57 8.09 18.89
N ARG A 229 -6.69 9.44 18.88
CA ARG A 229 -5.56 10.38 18.79
C ARG A 229 -4.47 10.16 19.85
N SER A 230 -4.83 9.77 21.07
CA SER A 230 -3.88 9.51 22.17
C SER A 230 -3.12 8.18 22.07
N LYS A 231 -3.47 7.31 21.10
CA LYS A 231 -2.85 5.99 20.91
C LYS A 231 -2.05 5.87 19.62
N ILE A 232 -2.02 6.92 18.78
CA ILE A 232 -1.28 6.91 17.52
C ILE A 232 0.14 7.39 17.80
N LEU A 233 1.08 6.45 17.86
CA LEU A 233 2.50 6.71 18.12
C LEU A 233 3.27 7.26 16.90
N PHE A 234 2.68 7.16 15.70
CA PHE A 234 3.34 7.53 14.44
C PHE A 234 2.71 8.79 13.84
N ASN A 235 3.48 9.88 13.79
CA ASN A 235 3.08 11.11 13.13
C ASN A 235 3.53 11.10 11.65
N TYR A 236 2.56 11.12 10.74
CA TYR A 236 2.83 11.06 9.31
C TYR A 236 3.39 12.38 8.79
N ASP A 237 2.91 13.51 9.29
CA ASP A 237 3.35 14.82 8.80
C ASP A 237 4.83 15.05 9.16
N GLU A 238 5.24 14.68 10.38
CA GLU A 238 6.65 14.65 10.79
C GLU A 238 7.45 13.67 9.92
N PHE A 239 6.94 12.46 9.69
CA PHE A 239 7.61 11.48 8.84
C PHE A 239 7.86 12.00 7.41
N TRP A 240 6.87 12.66 6.82
CA TRP A 240 7.00 13.25 5.49
C TRP A 240 8.02 14.38 5.49
N GLN A 241 8.04 15.25 6.51
CA GLN A 241 9.05 16.29 6.67
C GLN A 241 10.46 15.72 6.77
N GLU A 242 10.67 14.65 7.55
CA GLU A 242 11.99 13.98 7.64
C GLU A 242 12.44 13.40 6.28
N ASN A 243 11.48 13.07 5.40
CA ASN A 243 11.73 12.62 4.03
C ASN A 243 11.77 13.76 3.02
N GLN A 244 11.97 15.00 3.48
CA GLN A 244 12.03 16.22 2.67
C GLN A 244 10.72 16.52 1.92
N GLY A 245 9.61 15.95 2.40
CA GLY A 245 8.29 16.18 1.85
C GLY A 245 7.84 17.62 2.06
N GLN A 246 7.17 18.17 1.05
CA GLN A 246 6.55 19.49 1.11
C GLN A 246 5.04 19.36 0.93
N LEU A 247 4.26 19.87 1.86
CA LEU A 247 2.81 19.89 1.72
C LEU A 247 2.43 20.85 0.56
N LYS A 248 1.92 20.30 -0.55
CA LYS A 248 1.40 21.09 -1.68
C LYS A 248 -0.04 20.69 -1.97
N GLY A 249 -0.95 21.65 -1.80
CA GLY A 249 -2.38 21.39 -1.90
C GLY A 249 -2.85 20.39 -0.84
N GLN A 250 -3.27 19.20 -1.28
CA GLN A 250 -3.92 18.21 -0.41
C GLN A 250 -2.99 17.09 0.09
N TYR A 251 -1.75 17.01 -0.42
CA TYR A 251 -0.83 15.92 -0.15
C TYR A 251 0.61 16.43 0.06
N TRP A 252 1.42 15.60 0.72
CA TRP A 252 2.85 15.82 0.84
C TRP A 252 3.54 15.37 -0.45
N GLN A 253 4.15 16.28 -1.19
CA GLN A 253 4.98 15.93 -2.34
C GLN A 253 6.36 15.52 -1.87
N LEU A 254 6.84 14.37 -2.35
CA LEU A 254 8.10 13.78 -1.93
C LEU A 254 9.10 13.80 -3.09
N PRO A 255 10.34 14.23 -2.86
CA PRO A 255 11.36 14.20 -3.91
C PRO A 255 11.70 12.76 -4.28
N LEU A 256 11.92 12.52 -5.57
CA LEU A 256 12.34 11.21 -6.08
C LEU A 256 13.84 10.97 -5.86
N GLU A 257 14.65 12.03 -5.85
CA GLU A 257 16.08 11.91 -5.65
C GLU A 257 16.41 11.42 -4.23
N SER A 258 17.24 10.37 -4.14
CA SER A 258 17.85 9.94 -2.88
C SER A 258 19.17 10.68 -2.70
N THR A 259 19.24 11.58 -1.71
CA THR A 259 20.46 12.34 -1.43
C THR A 259 21.56 11.42 -0.89
N ARG A 260 22.52 11.05 -1.75
CA ARG A 260 23.74 10.35 -1.32
C ARG A 260 24.82 11.37 -0.98
N LYS A 261 25.36 11.27 0.23
CA LYS A 261 26.53 12.05 0.63
C LYS A 261 27.79 11.40 0.06
N PRO A 262 28.72 12.18 -0.52
CA PRO A 262 30.07 11.70 -0.85
C PRO A 262 30.72 11.03 0.36
N LEU A 263 31.50 9.97 0.13
CA LEU A 263 32.15 9.23 1.22
C LEU A 263 33.17 10.09 1.97
N GLU A 264 33.72 11.10 1.30
CA GLU A 264 34.67 12.08 1.82
C GLU A 264 34.04 12.90 2.96
N GLU A 265 32.77 13.29 2.82
CA GLU A 265 31.99 14.04 3.81
C GLU A 265 31.52 13.17 4.99
N ILE A 266 31.57 11.85 4.85
CA ILE A 266 31.20 10.91 5.91
C ILE A 266 32.41 10.70 6.82
N ALA A 267 32.20 10.81 8.13
CA ALA A 267 33.24 10.53 9.12
C ALA A 267 33.89 9.16 8.87
N SER A 268 35.23 9.10 8.89
CA SER A 268 36.02 7.92 8.48
C SER A 268 35.49 6.59 9.05
N LYS A 269 35.19 6.55 10.36
CA LYS A 269 34.65 5.36 11.05
C LYS A 269 33.30 4.84 10.54
N LYS A 270 32.53 5.65 9.79
CA LYS A 270 31.23 5.30 9.20
C LYS A 270 31.31 5.01 7.70
N ARG A 271 32.44 5.31 7.02
CA ARG A 271 32.56 5.20 5.56
C ARG A 271 32.33 3.78 5.04
N SER A 272 32.88 2.77 5.73
CA SER A 272 32.67 1.35 5.37
C SER A 272 31.19 0.96 5.40
N MET A 273 30.47 1.36 6.45
CA MET A 273 29.03 1.11 6.56
C MET A 273 28.23 1.83 5.46
N TYR A 274 28.57 3.09 5.15
CA TYR A 274 27.90 3.84 4.08
C TYR A 274 28.18 3.27 2.69
N ARG A 275 29.38 2.72 2.45
CA ARG A 275 29.69 2.02 1.21
C ARG A 275 28.75 0.82 1.02
N LYS A 276 28.67 -0.06 2.02
CA LYS A 276 27.75 -1.21 1.99
C LYS A 276 26.29 -0.80 1.85
N ARG A 277 25.89 0.30 2.51
CA ARG A 277 24.55 0.89 2.34
C ARG A 277 24.27 1.25 0.88
N TYR A 278 25.19 1.96 0.22
CA TYR A 278 25.00 2.38 -1.16
C TYR A 278 25.02 1.19 -2.12
N GLU A 279 25.91 0.22 -1.90
CA GLU A 279 25.92 -1.05 -2.64
C GLU A 279 24.57 -1.78 -2.54
N MET A 280 24.03 -1.94 -1.32
CA MET A 280 22.70 -2.54 -1.09
C MET A 280 21.59 -1.76 -1.81
N LEU A 281 21.60 -0.43 -1.79
CA LEU A 281 20.60 0.39 -2.49
C LEU A 281 20.72 0.26 -4.02
N ASP A 282 21.94 0.14 -4.54
CA ASP A 282 22.20 -0.06 -5.98
C ASP A 282 21.74 -1.45 -6.44
N GLU A 283 21.99 -2.50 -5.63
CA GLU A 283 21.50 -3.85 -5.90
C GLU A 283 19.97 -3.92 -5.83
N MET A 284 19.36 -3.29 -4.82
CA MET A 284 17.90 -3.18 -4.73
C MET A 284 17.31 -2.52 -5.99
N SER A 285 17.91 -1.42 -6.47
CA SER A 285 17.46 -0.73 -7.69
C SER A 285 17.56 -1.60 -8.94
N LYS A 286 18.66 -2.36 -9.08
CA LYS A 286 18.83 -3.34 -10.17
C LYS A 286 17.79 -4.45 -10.09
N ASN A 287 17.55 -5.01 -8.90
CA ASN A 287 16.58 -6.09 -8.69
C ASN A 287 15.17 -5.64 -9.06
N ILE A 288 14.73 -4.47 -8.58
CA ILE A 288 13.42 -3.90 -8.92
C ILE A 288 13.30 -3.66 -10.45
N SER A 289 14.31 -3.06 -11.07
CA SER A 289 14.31 -2.80 -12.52
C SER A 289 14.23 -4.09 -13.36
N ASN A 290 14.95 -5.13 -12.95
CA ASN A 290 14.93 -6.43 -13.62
C ASN A 290 13.62 -7.17 -13.39
N PHE A 291 13.02 -7.00 -12.21
CA PHE A 291 11.74 -7.61 -11.88
C PHE A 291 10.63 -7.06 -12.78
N GLU A 292 10.58 -5.74 -12.96
CA GLU A 292 9.63 -5.10 -13.89
C GLU A 292 9.88 -5.53 -15.33
N SER A 293 11.13 -5.57 -15.80
CA SER A 293 11.47 -5.95 -17.17
C SER A 293 11.11 -7.40 -17.53
N LYS A 294 10.98 -8.28 -16.55
CA LYS A 294 10.58 -9.69 -16.75
C LYS A 294 9.06 -9.88 -16.79
N HIS A 295 8.30 -8.86 -16.42
CA HIS A 295 6.90 -8.98 -16.07
C HIS A 295 5.98 -7.94 -16.73
N GLY A 296 6.50 -6.77 -17.11
CA GLY A 296 5.86 -5.80 -18.01
C GLY A 296 6.15 -6.09 -19.47
#